data_AF-A0A968MGH2-F1
#
_entry.id   AF-A0A968MGH2-F1
#
_cell.length_a   1.000
_cell.length_b   1.000
_cell.length_c   1.000
_cell.angle_alpha   90.00
_cell.angle_beta   90.00
_cell.angle_gamma   90.00
#
_symmetry.space_group_name_H-M   'P 1'
#
loop_
_entity.id
_entity.type
_entity.pdbx_description
1 polymer ?
#
loop_
_entity_poly.entity_id
_entity_poly.type
_entity_poly.pdbx_seq_one_letter_code
_entity_poly.pdbx_strand_id
1 'polypeptide(L)'
;MVIVNGYNILEGCFYQNSPVTGNWEDFVVNDVVKFIDAKYRTIPKAGSRALIGLSMGGYGALTLSMRHPSVFSVGVGECPGLADPQGMMKTSLFNDQQVINRIISIRNELQEYSKEEAHQKISRYS
;
A
#
# COMPACT_ATOMS: atom_id res chain seq x y z
N MET A 1 9.11 -16.52 1.58
CA MET A 1 8.70 -15.28 0.89
C MET A 1 7.30 -14.93 1.35
N VAL A 2 7.02 -13.66 1.64
CA VAL A 2 5.70 -13.18 2.08
C VAL A 2 5.21 -12.20 1.02
N ILE A 3 3.97 -12.40 0.54
CA ILE A 3 3.35 -11.52 -0.44
C ILE A 3 2.31 -10.68 0.30
N VAL A 4 2.49 -9.36 0.30
CA VAL A 4 1.51 -8.43 0.85
C VAL A 4 0.67 -7.90 -0.31
N ASN A 5 -0.58 -8.34 -0.41
CA ASN A 5 -1.51 -7.82 -1.42
C ASN A 5 -1.94 -6.40 -1.03
N GLY A 6 -1.53 -5.40 -1.81
CA GLY A 6 -1.92 -3.99 -1.63
C GLY A 6 -3.16 -3.56 -2.43
N TYR A 7 -3.79 -4.49 -3.16
CA TYR A 7 -5.01 -4.20 -3.90
C TYR A 7 -6.19 -4.05 -2.93
N ASN A 8 -6.95 -2.97 -3.12
CA ASN A 8 -8.11 -2.64 -2.31
C ASN A 8 -9.20 -2.03 -3.21
N ILE A 9 -10.33 -1.66 -2.63
CA ILE A 9 -11.49 -1.12 -3.37
C ILE A 9 -11.20 0.20 -4.11
N LEU A 10 -10.11 0.89 -3.75
CA LEU A 10 -9.58 2.09 -4.39
C LEU A 10 -8.43 1.78 -5.36
N GLU A 11 -8.30 0.51 -5.76
CA GLU A 11 -7.39 -0.02 -6.78
C GLU A 11 -5.89 0.02 -6.43
N GLY A 12 -5.54 0.40 -5.20
CA GLY A 12 -4.16 0.33 -4.72
C GLY A 12 -3.87 1.21 -3.51
N CYS A 13 -2.65 1.11 -2.99
CA CYS A 13 -2.23 1.88 -1.81
C CYS A 13 -0.80 2.45 -1.90
N PHE A 14 -0.02 2.05 -2.91
CA PHE A 14 1.42 2.37 -3.03
C PHE A 14 2.24 2.02 -1.77
N TYR A 15 1.68 1.19 -0.90
CA TYR A 15 2.23 0.84 0.42
C TYR A 15 2.62 2.08 1.24
N GLN A 16 1.85 3.15 1.13
CA GLN A 16 2.02 4.39 1.91
C GLN A 16 0.91 4.56 2.93
N ASN A 17 1.22 5.23 4.04
CA ASN A 17 0.18 5.69 4.96
C ASN A 17 -0.62 6.82 4.30
N SER A 18 -1.95 6.70 4.32
CA SER A 18 -2.86 7.64 3.72
C SER A 18 -4.18 7.69 4.49
N PRO A 19 -4.77 8.88 4.69
CA PRO A 19 -6.10 8.99 5.28
C PRO A 19 -7.20 8.38 4.40
N VAL A 20 -6.89 8.07 3.13
CA VAL A 20 -7.84 7.53 2.15
C VAL A 20 -7.71 6.01 2.01
N THR A 21 -6.49 5.50 1.88
CA THR A 21 -6.24 4.06 1.63
C THR A 21 -5.84 3.29 2.89
N GLY A 22 -5.57 3.97 4.01
CA GLY A 22 -5.17 3.37 5.28
C GLY A 22 -3.66 3.42 5.54
N ASN A 23 -3.23 2.86 6.68
CA ASN A 23 -1.84 2.90 7.15
C ASN A 23 -1.01 1.71 6.63
N TRP A 24 -0.82 1.63 5.32
CA TRP A 24 -0.13 0.48 4.69
C TRP A 24 1.38 0.44 4.96
N GLU A 25 2.04 1.58 5.13
CA GLU A 25 3.45 1.61 5.51
C GLU A 25 3.63 0.99 6.90
N ASP A 26 2.79 1.39 7.86
CA ASP A 26 2.85 0.84 9.22
C ASP A 26 2.52 -0.66 9.23
N PHE A 27 1.50 -1.07 8.48
CA PHE A 27 1.11 -2.47 8.36
C PHE A 27 2.26 -3.34 7.85
N VAL A 28 2.96 -2.91 6.78
CA VAL A 28 4.08 -3.67 6.23
C VAL A 28 5.30 -3.64 7.16
N VAL A 29 5.69 -2.46 7.62
CA VAL A 29 6.95 -2.26 8.37
C VAL A 29 6.86 -2.85 9.78
N ASN A 30 5.70 -2.73 10.42
CA ASN A 30 5.51 -3.16 11.80
C ASN A 30 4.77 -4.49 11.89
N ASP A 31 3.52 -4.54 11.40
CA ASP A 31 2.62 -5.65 11.73
C ASP A 31 3.03 -6.93 11.02
N VAL A 32 3.27 -6.87 9.71
CA VAL A 32 3.72 -8.02 8.91
C VAL A 32 5.07 -8.51 9.42
N VAL A 33 6.05 -7.61 9.64
CA VAL A 33 7.38 -8.00 10.13
C VAL A 33 7.29 -8.68 11.48
N LYS A 34 6.60 -8.07 12.46
CA LYS A 34 6.44 -8.64 13.81
C LYS A 34 5.72 -9.98 13.77
N PHE A 35 4.65 -10.09 12.99
CA PHE A 35 3.89 -11.33 12.86
C PHE A 35 4.75 -12.47 12.31
N ILE A 36 5.49 -12.20 11.23
CA ILE A 36 6.33 -13.20 10.56
C ILE A 36 7.51 -13.62 11.43
N ASP A 37 8.20 -12.67 12.06
CA ASP A 37 9.32 -12.97 12.98
C ASP A 37 8.86 -13.75 14.22
N ALA A 38 7.62 -13.54 14.69
CA ALA A 38 7.06 -14.27 15.83
C ALA A 38 6.57 -15.69 15.45
N LYS A 39 6.10 -15.89 14.22
CA LYS A 39 5.51 -17.18 13.78
C LYS A 39 6.49 -18.12 13.11
N TYR A 40 7.55 -17.59 12.51
CA TYR A 40 8.48 -18.37 11.70
C TYR A 40 9.91 -18.14 12.16
N ARG A 41 10.79 -19.09 11.83
CA ARG A 41 12.22 -19.00 12.15
C ARG A 41 12.92 -18.06 11.17
N THR A 42 12.84 -16.76 11.43
CA THR A 42 13.54 -15.74 10.65
C THR A 42 14.87 -15.34 11.31
N ILE A 43 15.69 -14.56 10.58
CA ILE A 43 16.78 -13.79 11.18
C ILE A 43 16.24 -12.36 11.35
N PRO A 44 15.86 -11.93 12.57
CA PRO A 44 15.18 -10.65 12.80
C PRO A 44 16.16 -9.47 12.80
N LYS A 45 16.90 -9.31 11.70
CA LYS A 45 17.87 -8.23 11.49
C LYS A 45 17.62 -7.59 10.13
N ALA A 46 17.78 -6.27 10.05
CA ALA A 46 17.61 -5.52 8.79
C ALA A 46 18.41 -6.12 7.64
N GLY A 47 19.68 -6.47 7.90
CA GLY A 47 20.62 -7.09 6.96
C GLY A 47 20.18 -8.44 6.37
N SER A 48 19.12 -9.04 6.91
CA SER A 48 18.55 -10.31 6.46
C SER A 48 17.15 -10.16 5.88
N ARG A 49 16.72 -8.93 5.59
CA ARG A 49 15.37 -8.64 5.08
C ARG A 49 15.42 -7.73 3.85
N ALA A 50 14.68 -8.15 2.83
CA ALA A 50 14.56 -7.46 1.55
C ALA A 50 13.08 -7.19 1.22
N LEU A 51 12.83 -6.07 0.54
CA LEU A 51 11.57 -5.79 -0.17
C LEU A 51 11.81 -5.90 -1.67
N ILE A 52 10.87 -6.53 -2.37
CA ILE A 52 10.87 -6.64 -3.82
C ILE A 52 9.45 -6.32 -4.29
N GLY A 53 9.31 -5.50 -5.32
CA GLY A 53 7.99 -5.18 -5.86
C GLY A 53 8.01 -4.68 -7.29
N LEU A 54 6.85 -4.79 -7.95
CA LEU A 54 6.60 -4.38 -9.33
C LEU A 54 5.64 -3.19 -9.37
N SER A 55 5.87 -2.19 -10.24
CA SER A 55 4.96 -1.05 -10.45
C SER A 55 4.61 -0.32 -9.14
N MET A 56 3.36 -0.35 -8.69
CA MET A 56 2.95 0.16 -7.38
C MET A 56 3.74 -0.46 -6.22
N GLY A 57 3.97 -1.77 -6.27
CA GLY A 57 4.80 -2.47 -5.29
C GLY A 57 6.28 -2.12 -5.43
N GLY A 58 6.75 -1.79 -6.64
CA GLY A 58 8.12 -1.32 -6.86
C GLY A 58 8.36 0.03 -6.22
N TYR A 59 7.37 0.93 -6.29
CA TYR A 59 7.39 2.18 -5.53
C TYR A 59 7.50 1.89 -4.02
N GLY A 60 6.58 1.07 -3.48
CA GLY A 60 6.58 0.71 -2.06
C GLY A 60 7.89 0.05 -1.60
N ALA A 61 8.44 -0.87 -2.39
CA ALA A 61 9.69 -1.55 -2.05
C ALA A 61 10.86 -0.56 -1.90
N LEU A 62 10.99 0.40 -2.82
CA LEU A 62 12.05 1.40 -2.79
C LEU A 62 11.84 2.42 -1.67
N THR A 63 10.63 2.99 -1.54
CA THR A 63 10.37 4.03 -0.54
C THR A 63 10.46 3.48 0.88
N LEU A 64 9.88 2.31 1.14
CA LEU A 64 9.91 1.71 2.47
C LEU A 64 11.31 1.28 2.88
N SER A 65 12.12 0.70 1.98
CA SER A 65 13.49 0.32 2.32
C SER A 65 14.36 1.53 2.64
N MET A 66 14.16 2.65 1.93
CA MET A 66 14.91 3.88 2.17
C MET A 66 14.46 4.60 3.45
N ARG A 67 13.17 4.58 3.76
CA ARG A 67 12.60 5.22 4.96
C ARG A 67 12.82 4.39 6.23
N HIS A 68 12.93 3.07 6.11
CA HIS A 68 13.05 2.13 7.22
C HIS A 68 14.30 1.23 7.11
N PRO A 69 15.52 1.81 7.01
CA PRO A 69 16.75 1.04 6.82
C PRO A 69 17.10 0.15 8.03
N SER A 70 16.54 0.45 9.21
CA SER A 70 16.64 -0.38 10.41
C SER A 70 15.76 -1.63 10.36
N VAL A 71 14.86 -1.75 9.38
CA VAL A 71 13.94 -2.89 9.21
C VAL A 71 14.27 -3.69 7.94
N PHE A 72 14.64 -3.01 6.86
CA PHE A 72 14.97 -3.59 5.56
C PHE A 72 16.30 -3.06 5.05
N SER A 73 17.26 -3.94 4.74
CA SER A 73 18.55 -3.52 4.17
C SER A 73 18.59 -3.52 2.65
N VAL A 74 17.59 -4.10 2.00
CA VAL A 74 17.51 -4.23 0.54
C VAL A 74 16.10 -3.86 0.06
N GLY A 75 16.02 -3.02 -0.97
CA GLY A 75 14.80 -2.73 -1.71
C GLY A 75 15.03 -2.88 -3.21
N VAL A 76 14.17 -3.63 -3.88
CA VAL A 76 14.21 -3.87 -5.33
C VAL A 76 12.89 -3.43 -5.93
N GLY A 77 12.94 -2.42 -6.80
CA GLY A 77 11.78 -1.95 -7.54
C GLY A 77 11.89 -2.32 -9.02
N GLU A 78 11.01 -3.18 -9.51
CA GLU A 78 10.83 -3.43 -10.93
C GLU A 78 9.76 -2.47 -11.47
N CYS A 79 10.08 -1.79 -12.58
CA CYS A 79 9.25 -0.73 -13.18
C CYS A 79 8.52 0.16 -12.16
N PRO A 80 9.22 0.70 -11.14
CA PRO A 80 8.57 1.33 -10.00
C PRO A 80 7.70 2.49 -10.47
N GLY A 81 6.49 2.60 -9.89
CA GLY A 81 5.52 3.66 -10.18
C GLY A 81 5.94 5.04 -9.65
N LEU A 82 7.17 5.45 -9.94
CA LEU A 82 7.69 6.79 -9.67
C LEU A 82 7.11 7.72 -10.73
N ALA A 83 6.33 8.70 -10.28
CA ALA A 83 5.78 9.71 -11.15
C ALA A 83 6.16 11.10 -10.65
N ASP A 84 6.39 12.00 -11.60
CA ASP A 84 6.30 13.42 -11.31
C ASP A 84 4.90 13.73 -10.74
N PRO A 85 4.79 14.52 -9.65
CA PRO A 85 3.49 14.82 -9.04
C PRO A 85 2.45 15.37 -10.03
N GLN A 86 2.88 16.12 -11.05
CA GLN A 86 1.99 16.65 -12.09
C GLN A 86 1.86 15.70 -13.29
N GLY A 87 2.89 14.90 -13.55
CA GLY A 87 2.90 13.86 -14.58
C GLY A 87 1.92 12.73 -14.29
N MET A 88 1.72 12.39 -13.01
CA MET A 88 0.84 11.29 -12.61
C MET A 88 -0.62 11.53 -13.03
N MET A 89 -1.12 12.76 -12.87
CA MET A 89 -2.45 13.20 -13.30
C MET A 89 -2.66 13.15 -14.82
N LYS A 90 -1.58 13.11 -15.61
CA LYS A 90 -1.64 13.04 -17.07
C LYS A 90 -1.68 11.60 -17.60
N THR A 91 -1.51 10.62 -16.73
CA THR A 91 -1.59 9.20 -17.10
C THR A 91 -3.05 8.75 -17.13
N SER A 92 -3.37 7.80 -18.02
CA SER A 92 -4.71 7.17 -18.04
C SER A 92 -5.05 6.47 -16.72
N LEU A 93 -4.05 6.14 -15.91
CA LEU A 93 -4.22 5.50 -14.61
C LEU A 93 -4.98 6.37 -13.60
N PHE A 94 -4.91 7.69 -13.71
CA PHE A 94 -5.56 8.64 -12.79
C PHE A 94 -6.53 9.61 -13.48
N ASN A 95 -6.72 9.46 -14.79
CA ASN A 95 -7.61 10.29 -15.61
C ASN A 95 -8.75 9.47 -16.25
N ASP A 96 -8.97 8.23 -15.80
CA ASP A 96 -10.10 7.43 -16.24
C ASP A 96 -11.39 7.90 -15.54
N GLN A 97 -12.34 8.41 -16.33
CA GLN A 97 -13.58 8.97 -15.82
C GLN A 97 -14.46 7.92 -15.10
N GLN A 98 -14.40 6.64 -15.51
CA GLN A 98 -15.17 5.57 -14.86
C GLN A 98 -14.63 5.30 -13.46
N VAL A 99 -13.30 5.21 -13.32
CA VAL A 99 -12.63 5.01 -12.03
C VAL A 99 -12.88 6.20 -11.10
N ILE A 100 -12.76 7.43 -11.62
CA ILE A 100 -13.03 8.66 -10.86
C ILE A 100 -14.48 8.65 -10.34
N ASN A 101 -15.46 8.38 -11.21
CA ASN A 101 -16.87 8.36 -10.82
C ASN A 101 -17.15 7.26 -9.79
N ARG A 102 -16.53 6.09 -9.92
CA ARG A 102 -16.63 4.99 -8.96
C ARG A 102 -16.11 5.40 -7.59
N ILE A 103 -14.92 6.01 -7.51
CA ILE A 103 -14.33 6.48 -6.25
C ILE A 103 -15.18 7.57 -5.59
N ILE A 104 -15.72 8.51 -6.38
CA ILE A 104 -16.63 9.54 -5.88
C ILE A 104 -17.91 8.91 -5.31
N SER A 105 -18.50 7.93 -6.02
CA SER A 105 -19.69 7.22 -5.54
C SER A 105 -19.43 6.52 -4.21
N ILE A 106 -18.31 5.79 -4.09
CA ILE A 106 -17.93 5.11 -2.85
C ILE A 106 -17.73 6.13 -1.73
N ARG A 107 -17.05 7.25 -2.00
CA ARG A 107 -16.87 8.31 -1.00
C ARG A 107 -18.21 8.85 -0.51
N ASN A 108 -19.12 9.20 -1.41
CA ASN A 108 -20.42 9.77 -1.05
C ASN A 108 -21.25 8.79 -0.21
N GLU A 109 -21.25 7.51 -0.59
CA GLU A 109 -21.93 6.46 0.19
C GLU A 109 -21.32 6.34 1.60
N LEU A 110 -19.99 6.31 1.72
CA LEU A 110 -19.34 6.16 3.02
C LEU A 110 -19.50 7.37 3.94
N GLN A 111 -19.79 8.56 3.40
CA GLN A 111 -20.06 9.76 4.20
C GLN A 111 -21.40 9.71 4.93
N GLU A 112 -22.32 8.85 4.51
CA GLU A 112 -23.62 8.67 5.18
C GLU A 112 -23.53 7.83 6.47
N TYR A 113 -22.38 7.20 6.71
CA TYR A 113 -22.15 6.27 7.82
C TYR A 113 -21.21 6.85 8.88
N SER A 114 -21.34 6.36 10.11
CA SER A 114 -20.28 6.55 11.11
C SER A 114 -19.00 5.85 10.67
N LYS A 115 -17.85 6.25 11.24
CA LYS A 115 -16.54 5.71 10.87
C LYS A 115 -16.46 4.19 11.06
N GLU A 116 -17.06 3.68 12.15
CA GLU A 116 -17.11 2.26 12.47
C GLU A 116 -17.95 1.47 11.46
N GLU A 117 -19.11 2.01 11.08
CA GLU A 117 -20.01 1.40 10.09
C GLU A 117 -19.41 1.43 8.68
N ALA A 118 -18.78 2.54 8.30
CA ALA A 118 -18.07 2.69 7.03
C ALA A 118 -16.96 1.62 6.88
N HIS A 119 -16.18 1.37 7.94
CA HIS A 119 -15.16 0.31 7.92
C HIS A 119 -15.76 -1.09 7.72
N GLN A 120 -16.87 -1.41 8.39
CA GLN A 120 -17.55 -2.69 8.16
C GLN A 120 -18.08 -2.81 6.73
N LYS A 121 -18.56 -1.71 6.15
CA LYS A 121 -19.11 -1.71 4.79
C LYS A 121 -18.02 -1.89 3.73
N ILE A 122 -16.88 -1.19 3.88
CA ILE A 122 -15.68 -1.36 3.04
C ILE A 122 -15.22 -2.81 3.00
N SER A 123 -15.27 -3.53 4.13
CA SER A 123 -14.85 -4.93 4.19
C SER A 123 -15.68 -5.88 3.31
N ARG A 124 -16.93 -5.50 2.97
CA ARG A 124 -17.82 -6.30 2.10
C ARG A 124 -17.61 -6.08 0.61
N TYR A 125 -16.88 -5.02 0.24
CA TYR A 125 -16.52 -4.71 -1.15
C TYR A 125 -15.22 -5.40 -1.58
N SER A 126 -14.56 -6.14 -0.67
CA SER A 126 -13.28 -6.85 -0.87
C SER A 126 -13.49 -8.30 -1.27
#